data_AF-A0A8J8G620-F1
#
_entry.id   AF-A0A8J8G620-F1
#
_cell.length_a   1.000
_cell.length_b   1.000
_cell.length_c   1.000
_cell.angle_alpha   90.00
_cell.angle_beta   90.00
_cell.angle_gamma   90.00
#
_symmetry.space_group_name_H-M   'P 1'
#
loop_
_entity.id
_entity.type
_entity.pdbx_description
1 polymer ?
#
loop_
_entity_poly.entity_id
_entity_poly.type
_entity_poly.pdbx_seq_one_letter_code
_entity_poly.pdbx_strand_id
1 'polypeptide(L)' 'MNTLILHFNDNIAKKLKTVLATFSEKDLQVEEKKDQQFLQTKRELEEDYAYSQWPDAELYTIEDVKQHYNIVKKLRE' A
#
# COMPACT_ATOMS: atom_id res chain seq x y z
N MET A 1 -9.57 -21.13 3.64
CA MET A 1 -8.18 -20.75 3.29
C MET A 1 -8.22 -19.31 2.83
N ASN A 2 -7.53 -18.40 3.52
CA ASN A 2 -7.46 -16.98 3.12
C ASN A 2 -6.18 -16.78 2.33
N THR A 3 -6.27 -16.25 1.11
CA THR A 3 -5.13 -16.00 0.25
C THR A 3 -4.74 -14.52 0.36
N LEU A 4 -3.52 -14.24 0.82
CA LEU A 4 -2.94 -12.90 0.82
C LEU A 4 -2.16 -12.69 -0.50
N ILE A 5 -2.57 -11.71 -1.30
CA ILE A 5 -1.89 -11.33 -2.55
C ILE A 5 -1.13 -10.03 -2.30
N LEU A 6 0.19 -10.05 -2.45
CA LEU A 6 1.05 -8.88 -2.27
C LEU A 6 1.66 -8.47 -3.62
N HIS A 7 1.57 -7.18 -3.96
CA HIS A 7 2.10 -6.63 -5.21
C HIS A 7 3.44 -5.90 -4.96
N PHE A 8 4.50 -6.38 -5.59
CA PHE A 8 5.84 -5.78 -5.52
C PHE A 8 6.53 -5.81 -6.88
N ASN A 9 7.59 -5.02 -7.04
CA ASN A 9 8.51 -5.15 -8.17
C ASN A 9 9.23 -6.53 -8.14
N ASP A 10 9.65 -7.03 -9.31
CA ASP A 10 10.22 -8.37 -9.48
C ASP A 10 11.43 -8.66 -8.57
N ASN A 11 12.29 -7.67 -8.34
CA ASN A 11 13.47 -7.81 -7.50
C ASN A 11 13.11 -7.97 -6.02
N ILE A 12 12.09 -7.23 -5.57
CA ILE A 12 11.56 -7.33 -4.20
C ILE A 12 10.84 -8.67 -4.03
N ALA A 13 10.01 -9.07 -5.00
CA ALA A 13 9.29 -10.33 -4.98
C ALA A 13 10.24 -11.54 -4.88
N LYS A 14 11.35 -11.54 -5.63
CA LYS A 14 12.38 -12.59 -5.55
C LYS A 14 13.03 -12.66 -4.18
N LYS A 15 13.49 -11.53 -3.64
CA LYS A 15 14.11 -11.49 -2.31
C LYS A 15 13.14 -11.94 -1.22
N LEU A 16 11.89 -11.49 -1.30
CA LEU A 16 10.86 -11.87 -0.35
C LEU A 16 10.56 -13.37 -0.39
N LYS A 17 10.43 -13.96 -1.59
CA LYS A 17 10.24 -15.41 -1.74
C LYS A 17 11.39 -16.22 -1.14
N THR A 18 12.64 -15.80 -1.37
CA THR A 18 13.80 -16.47 -0.80
C THR A 18 13.79 -16.41 0.71
N VAL A 19 13.46 -15.25 1.30
CA VAL A 19 13.37 -15.10 2.76
C VAL A 19 12.22 -15.93 3.32
N LEU A 20 11.03 -15.88 2.72
CA LEU A 20 9.88 -16.66 3.19
C LEU A 20 10.09 -18.18 3.11
N ALA A 21 10.85 -18.65 2.11
CA ALA A 21 11.17 -20.07 1.96
C ALA A 21 12.08 -20.63 3.07
N THR A 22 12.74 -19.79 3.88
CA THR A 22 13.57 -20.24 5.01
C THR A 22 12.77 -20.48 6.29
N PHE A 23 11.50 -20.08 6.34
CA PHE A 23 10.64 -20.26 7.50
C PHE A 23 9.64 -21.39 7.23
N SER A 24 9.39 -22.25 8.22
CA SER A 24 8.24 -23.16 8.13
C SER A 24 6.95 -22.36 8.38
N GLU A 25 5.81 -22.88 7.92
CA GLU A 25 4.50 -22.25 8.15
C GLU A 25 4.18 -22.04 9.65
N LYS A 26 4.87 -22.78 10.54
CA LYS A 26 4.79 -22.64 12.01
C LYS A 26 5.69 -21.55 12.59
N ASP A 27 6.71 -21.12 11.84
CA ASP A 27 7.67 -20.08 12.23
C ASP A 27 7.27 -18.69 11.71
N LEU A 28 6.29 -18.64 10.81
CA LEU A 28 5.70 -17.40 10.30
C LEU A 28 4.57 -16.95 11.24
N GLN A 29 4.94 -16.17 12.24
CA GLN A 29 3.98 -15.49 13.09
C GLN A 29 3.65 -14.12 12.48
N VAL A 30 2.36 -13.87 12.20
CA VAL A 30 1.89 -12.53 11.84
C VAL A 30 1.85 -11.72 13.13
N GLU A 31 2.91 -10.98 13.41
CA GLU A 31 2.91 -10.00 14.50
C GLU A 31 2.17 -8.74 14.02
N GLU A 32 0.95 -8.54 14.50
CA GLU A 32 0.32 -7.23 14.45
C GLU A 32 1.11 -6.31 15.41
N LYS A 33 2.09 -5.60 14.86
CA LYS A 33 2.78 -4.55 15.61
C LYS A 33 1.75 -3.51 16.02
N LYS A 34 1.56 -3.34 17.33
CA LYS A 34 0.76 -2.25 17.91
C LYS A 34 1.54 -0.93 17.92
N ASP A 35 2.52 -0.77 17.03
CA ASP A 35 3.25 0.48 16.94
C ASP A 35 2.32 1.55 16.35
N GLN A 36 2.41 2.78 16.87
CA GLN A 36 1.49 3.85 16.49
C GLN A 36 1.55 4.18 14.99
N GLN A 37 2.72 4.05 14.36
CA GLN A 37 2.90 4.31 12.95
C GLN A 37 2.18 3.24 12.11
N PHE A 38 2.29 1.96 12.47
CA PHE A 38 1.53 0.90 11.81
C PHE A 38 0.01 1.08 11.96
N LEU A 39 -0.46 1.39 13.18
CA LEU A 39 -1.89 1.62 13.42
C LEU A 39 -2.42 2.82 12.64
N GLN A 40 -1.61 3.87 12.50
CA GLN A 40 -1.93 5.03 11.69
C GLN A 40 -2.01 4.66 10.20
N THR A 41 -0.99 4.01 9.65
CA THR A 41 -0.99 3.58 8.24
C THR A 41 -2.15 2.62 7.93
N LYS A 42 -2.49 1.73 8.87
CA LYS A 42 -3.66 0.85 8.74
C LYS A 42 -4.96 1.65 8.63
N ARG A 43 -5.14 2.65 9.50
CA ARG A 43 -6.33 3.51 9.48
C ARG A 43 -6.43 4.31 8.19
N GLU A 44 -5.32 4.91 7.73
CA GLU A 44 -5.27 5.66 6.46
C GLU A 44 -5.69 4.76 5.27
N LEU A 45 -5.19 3.52 5.21
CA LEU A 45 -5.59 2.54 4.19
C LEU A 45 -7.08 2.15 4.27
N GLU A 46 -7.62 1.99 5.48
CA GLU A 46 -9.04 1.68 5.68
C GLU A 46 -9.93 2.85 5.24
N GLU A 47 -9.52 4.09 5.52
CA GLU A 47 -10.22 5.32 5.11
C GLU A 47 -10.17 5.51 3.59
N ASP A 48 -9.01 5.34 2.97
CA ASP A 48 -8.85 5.41 1.50
C ASP A 48 -9.69 4.34 0.79
N TYR A 49 -9.70 3.12 1.33
CA TYR A 49 -10.54 2.05 0.81
C TYR A 49 -12.02 2.39 0.94
N ALA A 50 -12.46 2.89 2.09
CA ALA A 50 -13.85 3.30 2.30
C ALA A 50 -14.27 4.41 1.33
N TYR A 51 -13.42 5.42 1.13
CA TYR A 51 -13.64 6.49 0.15
C TYR A 51 -13.76 5.93 -1.27
N SER A 52 -12.90 4.99 -1.67
CA SER A 52 -12.96 4.36 -3.00
C SER A 52 -14.27 3.64 -3.33
N GLN A 53 -15.06 3.27 -2.31
CA GLN A 53 -16.36 2.62 -2.49
C GLN A 53 -17.50 3.62 -2.67
N TRP A 54 -17.25 4.93 -2.56
CA TRP A 54 -18.28 5.94 -2.70
C TRP A 54 -18.61 6.19 -4.18
N PRO A 55 -19.89 6.47 -4.52
CA PRO A 55 -20.31 6.69 -5.90
C PRO A 55 -19.64 7.90 -6.58
N ASP A 56 -19.18 8.86 -5.78
CA ASP A 56 -18.55 10.12 -6.18
C ASP A 56 -17.04 10.16 -5.85
N ALA A 57 -16.43 9.01 -5.60
CA ALA A 57 -15.01 8.92 -5.34
C ALA A 57 -14.20 9.34 -6.57
N GLU A 58 -13.49 10.47 -6.46
CA GLU A 58 -12.54 10.92 -7.48
C GLU A 58 -11.19 10.23 -7.24
N LEU A 59 -11.02 9.06 -7.87
CA LEU A 59 -9.76 8.33 -7.83
C LEU A 59 -8.81 8.91 -8.88
N TYR A 60 -7.85 9.71 -8.42
CA TYR A 60 -6.79 10.24 -9.28
C TYR A 60 -5.74 9.16 -9.52
N THR A 61 -5.37 8.94 -10.78
CA THR A 61 -4.19 8.12 -11.09
C THR A 61 -2.92 8.87 -10.69
N ILE A 62 -1.80 8.13 -10.54
CA ILE A 62 -0.49 8.72 -10.27
C ILE A 62 -0.14 9.78 -11.35
N GLU A 63 -0.51 9.51 -12.60
CA GLU A 63 -0.34 10.44 -13.72
C GLU A 63 -1.20 11.71 -13.56
N ASP A 64 -2.45 11.59 -13.10
CA ASP A 64 -3.32 12.75 -12.85
C ASP A 64 -2.78 13.65 -11.73
N VAL A 65 -2.25 13.05 -10.66
CA VAL A 65 -1.61 13.78 -9.56
C VAL A 65 -0.33 14.48 -10.02
N LYS A 66 0.51 13.81 -10.82
CA LYS A 66 1.72 14.42 -11.39
C LYS A 66 1.40 15.60 -12.31
N GLN A 67 0.33 15.50 -13.11
CA GLN A 67 -0.11 16.61 -13.96
C GLN A 67 -0.59 17.80 -13.13
N HIS A 68 -1.42 17.56 -12.11
CA HIS A 68 -1.89 18.61 -11.20
C HIS A 68 -0.73 19.29 -10.45
N TYR A 69 0.23 18.53 -9.95
CA TYR A 69 1.40 19.08 -9.25
C TYR A 69 2.23 20.02 -10.16
N ASN A 70 2.43 19.62 -11.42
CA ASN A 70 3.16 20.44 -12.39
C ASN A 70 2.39 21.72 -12.79
N ILE A 71 1.06 21.65 -12.83
CA ILE A 71 0.20 22.83 -13.08
C ILE A 71 0.28 23.81 -11.91
N VAL A 72 0.13 23.32 -10.67
CA VAL A 72 0.20 24.16 -9.45
C VAL A 72 1.57 24.79 -9.28
N LYS A 73 2.65 24.08 -9.63
CA LYS A 73 4.01 24.63 -9.61
C LYS A 73 4.19 25.79 -10.59
N LYS A 74 3.68 25.65 -11.83
CA LYS A 74 3.75 26.71 -12.86
C LYS A 74 2.91 27.95 -12.54
N LEU A 75 1.85 27.83 -11.75
CA LEU A 75 1.02 28.96 -11.33
C LEU A 75 1.63 29.77 -10.16
N ARG A 76 2.70 29.27 -9.55
CA ARG A 76 3.42 29.92 -8.43
C ARG A 76 4.76 30.54 -8.86
N GLU A 77 5.14 30.41 -10.12
CA GLU A 77 6.27 31.07 -10.77
C GLU A 77 5.78 32.29 -11.54
#